data_AF-A0A1F8U080-F1
#
_entry.id   AF-A0A1F8U080-F1
#
_cell.length_a   1.000
_cell.length_b   1.000
_cell.length_c   1.000
_cell.angle_alpha   90.00
_cell.angle_beta   90.00
_cell.angle_gamma   90.00
#
_symmetry.space_group_name_H-M   'P 1'
#
loop_
_entity.id
_entity.type
_entity.pdbx_description
1 polymer ?
#
loop_
_entity_poly.entity_id
_entity_poly.type
_entity_poly.pdbx_seq_one_letter_code
_entity_poly.pdbx_strand_id
1 'polypeptide(L)'
;MDKLFIFAIRNLHINLIYNGISHPCISLDGYIDISFTSTIIPMEEDILYMEYQGHEIMQIALRNLENISNKASIISATTCRGFNENQNGQLYPISSTKVFNKNDKFIVLFLELDNIIFDFPINIQLVYKTEIVYSYFDIIPASLQSNGHRTFIHTISIDKNTLQTNNDTNILEMTISVETITACTLFEQKVVINCIEIKPNQYTNILNNSSGFNFNANL
;
A
#
# COMPACT_ATOMS: atom_id res chain seq x y z
N MET A 1 1.22 23.17 -1.29
CA MET A 1 0.45 22.89 -0.05
C MET A 1 0.85 21.48 0.28
N ASP A 2 1.89 21.35 1.10
CA ASP A 2 2.72 20.16 1.12
C ASP A 2 2.16 19.25 2.20
N LYS A 3 1.06 18.58 1.85
CA LYS A 3 0.42 17.57 2.68
C LYS A 3 0.84 16.21 2.18
N LEU A 4 1.32 15.35 3.06
CA LEU A 4 1.52 13.94 2.74
C LEU A 4 0.20 13.24 3.06
N PHE A 5 -0.37 12.58 2.07
CA PHE A 5 -1.43 11.65 2.31
C PHE A 5 -0.80 10.40 2.92
N ILE A 6 -0.97 10.23 4.23
CA ILE A 6 -0.64 9.02 4.96
C ILE A 6 -1.97 8.45 5.45
N PHE A 7 -2.56 7.54 4.66
CA PHE A 7 -3.68 6.66 5.00
C PHE A 7 -3.42 5.74 6.22
N ALA A 8 -3.00 6.31 7.34
CA ALA A 8 -3.24 5.72 8.64
C ALA A 8 -4.71 5.96 8.98
N ILE A 9 -5.35 4.93 9.55
CA ILE A 9 -6.71 4.96 10.06
C ILE A 9 -6.93 6.27 10.82
N ARG A 10 -8.11 6.87 10.62
CA ARG A 10 -8.46 8.17 11.22
C ARG A 10 -8.12 8.19 12.70
N ASN A 11 -7.54 9.28 13.17
CA ASN A 11 -7.14 9.50 14.56
C ASN A 11 -5.95 8.64 15.03
N LEU A 12 -5.06 8.24 14.12
CA LEU A 12 -3.78 7.67 14.52
C LEU A 12 -2.81 8.77 14.96
N HIS A 13 -2.30 8.66 16.18
CA HIS A 13 -1.15 9.45 16.63
C HIS A 13 0.13 8.83 16.09
N ILE A 14 0.87 9.59 15.29
CA ILE A 14 2.17 9.18 14.76
C ILE A 14 3.20 10.24 15.08
N ASN A 15 4.47 9.85 15.06
CA ASN A 15 5.58 10.77 15.16
C ASN A 15 6.27 10.82 13.79
N LEU A 16 6.47 12.02 13.27
CA LEU A 16 7.35 12.23 12.14
C LEU A 16 8.72 12.65 12.67
N ILE A 17 9.78 12.00 12.21
CA ILE A 17 11.14 12.37 12.57
C ILE A 17 11.84 12.89 11.33
N TYR A 18 12.32 14.12 11.40
CA TYR A 18 13.06 14.77 10.34
C TYR A 18 14.25 15.51 10.96
N ASN A 19 15.45 15.29 10.42
CA ASN A 19 16.70 15.84 10.95
C ASN A 19 16.90 15.60 12.47
N GLY A 20 16.46 14.44 12.96
CA GLY A 20 16.53 14.06 14.38
C GLY A 20 15.52 14.76 15.30
N ILE A 21 14.63 15.58 14.75
CA ILE A 21 13.58 16.28 15.49
C ILE A 21 12.27 15.52 15.32
N SER A 22 11.61 15.21 16.44
CA SER A 22 10.29 14.58 16.45
C SER A 22 9.18 15.61 16.34
N HIS A 23 8.25 15.37 15.44
CA HIS A 23 7.06 16.15 15.14
C HIS A 23 5.83 15.24 15.35
N PRO A 24 5.23 15.27 16.56
CA PRO A 24 4.00 14.55 16.82
C PRO A 24 2.87 15.09 15.96
N CYS A 25 2.15 14.20 15.29
CA CYS A 25 1.03 14.57 14.43
C CYS A 25 -0.09 13.54 14.55
N ILE A 26 -1.28 13.96 14.14
CA ILE A 26 -2.48 13.13 14.13
C ILE A 26 -2.92 13.03 12.67
N SER A 27 -3.14 11.80 12.20
CA SER A 27 -3.80 11.56 10.92
C SER A 27 -5.27 11.99 11.03
N LEU A 28 -5.57 13.17 10.49
CA LEU A 28 -6.93 13.67 10.35
C LEU A 28 -7.40 13.29 8.94
N ASP A 29 -8.38 12.39 8.87
CA ASP A 29 -8.95 11.90 7.61
C ASP A 29 -7.95 11.24 6.64
N GLY A 30 -6.83 10.71 7.15
CA GLY A 30 -5.77 10.10 6.34
C GLY A 30 -4.71 11.09 5.85
N TYR A 31 -4.81 12.37 6.19
CA TYR A 31 -3.79 13.35 5.83
C TYR A 31 -2.91 13.69 7.02
N ILE A 32 -1.64 13.92 6.72
CA ILE A 32 -0.67 14.40 7.69
C ILE A 32 0.04 15.61 7.09
N ASP A 33 0.02 16.69 7.85
CA ASP A 33 0.68 17.92 7.46
C ASP A 33 2.18 17.76 7.61
N ILE A 34 2.90 17.81 6.48
CA ILE A 34 4.36 17.78 6.45
C ILE A 34 4.94 19.15 6.08
N SER A 35 4.15 20.22 6.13
CA SER A 35 4.63 21.57 5.79
C SER A 35 5.83 22.02 6.65
N PHE A 36 6.07 21.41 7.82
CA PHE A 36 7.30 21.61 8.59
C PHE A 36 8.58 21.20 7.85
N THR A 37 8.50 20.38 6.80
CA THR A 37 9.64 20.01 5.94
C THR A 37 9.92 21.05 4.86
N SER A 38 8.95 21.90 4.53
CA SER A 38 9.05 22.92 3.46
C SER A 38 9.99 24.08 3.77
N THR A 39 10.46 24.21 5.02
CA THR A 39 11.38 25.27 5.44
C THR A 39 12.83 25.06 5.03
N ILE A 40 13.16 23.92 4.39
CA ILE A 40 14.52 23.53 4.03
C ILE A 40 14.50 23.11 2.56
N ILE A 41 15.44 23.63 1.76
CA ILE A 41 15.66 23.13 0.39
C ILE A 41 16.07 21.66 0.55
N PRO A 42 15.28 20.68 0.06
CA PRO A 42 15.56 19.28 0.33
C PRO A 42 16.97 18.93 -0.15
N MET A 43 17.86 18.57 0.77
CA MET A 43 19.17 18.02 0.41
C MET A 43 19.00 16.57 -0.05
N GLU A 44 19.96 16.01 -0.79
CA GLU A 44 19.87 14.65 -1.34
C GLU A 44 19.60 13.56 -0.28
N GLU A 45 19.92 13.82 0.98
CA GLU A 45 19.83 12.88 2.11
C GLU A 45 18.67 13.17 3.07
N ASP A 46 17.78 14.11 2.74
CA ASP A 46 16.69 14.48 3.62
C ASP A 46 15.66 13.36 3.70
N ILE A 47 15.67 12.66 4.84
CA ILE A 47 14.82 11.50 5.11
C ILE A 47 13.79 11.86 6.17
N LEU A 48 12.53 11.61 5.84
CA LEU A 48 11.40 11.63 6.75
C LEU A 48 11.12 10.21 7.23
N TYR A 49 11.24 10.01 8.54
CA TYR A 49 10.83 8.79 9.20
C TYR A 49 9.44 8.96 9.79
N MET A 50 8.65 7.90 9.74
CA MET A 50 7.35 7.83 10.36
C MET A 50 7.35 6.72 11.39
N GLU A 51 6.95 7.06 12.61
CA GLU A 51 6.87 6.13 13.71
C GLU A 51 5.45 6.04 14.27
N TYR A 52 5.06 4.82 14.62
CA TYR A 52 3.86 4.55 15.39
C TYR A 52 4.24 3.73 16.63
N GLN A 53 3.85 4.22 17.81
CA GLN A 53 4.19 3.59 19.10
C GLN A 53 5.69 3.27 19.25
N GLY A 54 6.56 4.18 18.78
CA GLY A 54 8.02 4.05 18.85
C GLY A 54 8.62 3.03 17.88
N HIS A 55 7.86 2.55 16.91
CA HIS A 55 8.35 1.69 15.85
C HIS A 55 8.29 2.43 14.52
N GLU A 56 9.39 2.40 13.76
CA GLU A 56 9.41 2.89 12.39
C GLU A 56 8.45 2.08 11.53
N ILE A 57 7.53 2.79 10.87
CA ILE A 57 6.57 2.21 9.94
C ILE A 57 6.84 2.64 8.49
N MET A 58 7.63 3.71 8.28
CA MET A 58 8.00 4.17 6.94
C MET A 58 9.22 5.09 6.97
N GLN A 59 10.02 5.02 5.91
CA GLN A 59 11.13 5.93 5.65
C GLN A 59 11.02 6.48 4.23
N ILE A 60 11.00 7.81 4.06
CA ILE A 60 10.83 8.44 2.75
C ILE A 60 11.89 9.51 2.54
N ALA A 61 12.64 9.44 1.44
CA ALA A 61 13.48 10.56 1.03
C ALA A 61 12.59 11.68 0.47
N LEU A 62 12.69 12.90 1.02
CA LEU A 62 11.83 14.04 0.64
C LEU A 62 11.93 14.38 -0.84
N ARG A 63 13.11 14.21 -1.47
CA ARG A 63 13.30 14.39 -2.91
C ARG A 63 12.37 13.50 -3.78
N ASN A 64 11.92 12.37 -3.23
CA ASN A 64 10.99 11.49 -3.92
C ASN A 64 9.59 12.12 -3.94
N LEU A 65 9.19 12.88 -2.91
CA LEU A 65 7.89 13.58 -2.84
C LEU A 65 7.64 14.52 -4.00
N GLU A 66 8.66 15.28 -4.40
CA GLU A 66 8.57 16.22 -5.52
C GLU A 66 8.42 15.53 -6.89
N ASN A 67 8.89 14.28 -7.00
CA ASN A 67 8.93 13.52 -8.24
C ASN A 67 7.79 12.50 -8.40
N ILE A 68 7.05 12.20 -7.32
CA ILE A 68 5.99 11.18 -7.30
C ILE A 68 4.79 11.53 -8.19
N SER A 69 4.52 12.82 -8.43
CA SER A 69 3.30 13.23 -9.12
C SER A 69 3.36 13.20 -10.65
N ASN A 70 4.54 13.12 -11.28
CA ASN A 70 4.67 13.47 -12.71
C ASN A 70 5.40 12.47 -13.62
N LYS A 71 5.86 11.30 -13.14
CA LYS A 71 6.71 10.41 -13.97
C LYS A 71 6.26 8.96 -14.03
N ALA A 72 5.83 8.35 -12.94
CA ALA A 72 5.42 6.95 -12.93
C ALA A 72 4.11 6.74 -13.73
N SER A 73 4.06 5.68 -14.55
CA SER A 73 2.87 5.33 -15.32
C SER A 73 2.52 3.85 -15.14
N ILE A 74 1.25 3.54 -14.89
CA ILE A 74 0.79 2.15 -14.90
C ILE A 74 0.69 1.67 -16.34
N ILE A 75 1.39 0.59 -16.65
CA ILE A 75 1.26 -0.16 -17.90
C ILE A 75 0.05 -1.09 -17.79
N SER A 76 -0.01 -1.87 -16.71
CA SER A 76 -1.09 -2.79 -16.44
C SER A 76 -1.34 -2.94 -14.93
N ALA A 77 -2.59 -3.16 -14.56
CA ALA A 77 -2.97 -3.37 -13.17
C ALA A 77 -4.19 -4.27 -13.10
N THR A 78 -4.14 -5.30 -12.28
CA THR A 78 -5.25 -6.25 -12.11
C THR A 78 -5.23 -6.87 -10.73
N THR A 79 -6.39 -7.36 -10.30
CA THR A 79 -6.44 -8.35 -9.24
C THR A 79 -6.47 -9.77 -9.83
N CYS A 80 -5.90 -10.73 -9.11
CA CYS A 80 -5.80 -12.13 -9.51
C CYS A 80 -5.75 -13.05 -8.29
N ARG A 81 -5.80 -14.37 -8.50
CA ARG A 81 -5.72 -15.38 -7.42
C ARG A 81 -4.30 -15.82 -7.10
N GLY A 82 -3.33 -15.42 -7.91
CA GLY A 82 -1.95 -15.84 -7.84
C GLY A 82 -1.13 -15.22 -8.96
N PHE A 83 0.15 -15.54 -8.99
CA PHE A 83 1.09 -15.16 -10.03
C PHE A 83 2.04 -16.33 -10.29
N ASN A 84 2.60 -16.38 -11.48
CA ASN A 84 3.63 -17.34 -11.86
C ASN A 84 4.86 -16.59 -12.34
N GLU A 85 6.01 -17.25 -12.31
CA GLU A 85 7.26 -16.79 -12.88
C GLU A 85 7.55 -17.58 -14.16
N ASN A 86 7.94 -16.90 -15.25
CA ASN A 86 8.37 -17.58 -16.47
C ASN A 86 9.86 -17.96 -16.41
N GLN A 87 10.37 -18.66 -17.43
CA GLN A 87 11.77 -19.10 -17.48
C GLN A 87 12.79 -17.93 -17.50
N ASN A 88 12.35 -16.71 -17.80
CA ASN A 88 13.18 -15.50 -17.80
C ASN A 88 13.08 -14.71 -16.47
N GLY A 89 12.40 -15.25 -15.46
CA GLY A 89 12.19 -14.59 -14.18
C GLY A 89 11.11 -13.51 -14.18
N GLN A 90 10.29 -13.42 -15.24
CA GLN A 90 9.22 -12.43 -15.31
C GLN A 90 7.96 -12.97 -14.65
N LEU A 91 7.37 -12.16 -13.78
CA LEU A 91 6.13 -12.49 -13.08
C LEU A 91 4.92 -12.13 -13.93
N TYR A 92 3.87 -12.94 -13.88
CA TYR A 92 2.61 -12.68 -14.57
C TYR A 92 1.41 -13.15 -13.74
N PRO A 93 0.26 -12.47 -13.83
CA PRO A 93 -0.91 -12.83 -13.03
C PRO A 93 -1.54 -14.14 -13.52
N ILE A 94 -1.96 -14.98 -12.58
CA ILE A 94 -2.76 -16.19 -12.86
C ILE A 94 -4.23 -15.85 -12.68
N SER A 95 -5.03 -16.10 -13.71
CA SER A 95 -6.50 -15.98 -13.64
C SER A 95 -6.95 -14.61 -13.10
N SER A 96 -6.69 -13.55 -13.86
CA SER A 96 -7.20 -12.21 -13.54
C SER A 96 -8.69 -12.28 -13.22
N THR A 97 -9.07 -11.80 -12.05
CA THR A 97 -10.44 -11.88 -11.54
C THR A 97 -10.72 -10.69 -10.66
N LYS A 98 -11.97 -10.23 -10.70
CA LYS A 98 -12.51 -9.24 -9.76
C LYS A 98 -13.43 -9.90 -8.74
N VAL A 99 -13.64 -11.21 -8.84
CA VAL A 99 -14.54 -11.98 -7.99
C VAL A 99 -13.73 -13.01 -7.20
N PHE A 100 -13.77 -12.85 -5.89
CA PHE A 100 -13.06 -13.68 -4.92
C PHE A 100 -14.08 -14.43 -4.07
N ASN A 101 -13.84 -15.70 -3.81
CA ASN A 101 -14.75 -16.56 -3.06
C ASN A 101 -14.20 -16.87 -1.66
N LYS A 102 -15.06 -17.36 -0.76
CA LYS A 102 -14.67 -17.83 0.59
C LYS A 102 -13.50 -18.83 0.66
N ASN A 103 -13.19 -19.50 -0.46
CA ASN A 103 -12.09 -20.47 -0.55
C ASN A 103 -10.79 -19.83 -1.05
N ASP A 104 -10.86 -18.64 -1.63
CA ASP A 104 -9.68 -17.87 -2.01
C ASP A 104 -9.02 -17.34 -0.73
N LYS A 105 -7.73 -17.64 -0.55
CA LYS A 105 -6.97 -17.21 0.64
C LYS A 105 -6.50 -15.77 0.55
N PHE A 106 -6.28 -15.30 -0.67
CA PHE A 106 -5.67 -14.01 -0.94
C PHE A 106 -6.33 -13.33 -2.13
N ILE A 107 -6.42 -12.01 -2.06
CA ILE A 107 -6.50 -11.16 -3.25
C ILE A 107 -5.07 -10.77 -3.60
N VAL A 108 -4.64 -11.08 -4.82
CA VAL A 108 -3.35 -10.63 -5.32
C VAL A 108 -3.58 -9.40 -6.18
N LEU A 109 -2.94 -8.30 -5.84
CA LEU A 109 -2.83 -7.10 -6.67
C LEU A 109 -1.54 -7.20 -7.46
N PHE A 110 -1.65 -7.13 -8.78
CA PHE A 110 -0.52 -7.17 -9.69
C PHE A 110 -0.46 -5.84 -10.45
N LEU A 111 0.68 -5.17 -10.39
CA LEU A 111 0.95 -3.90 -11.06
C LEU A 111 2.19 -4.01 -11.94
N GLU A 112 2.08 -3.55 -13.17
CA GLU A 112 3.21 -3.22 -14.04
C GLU A 112 3.27 -1.72 -14.21
N LEU A 113 4.44 -1.18 -13.97
CA LEU A 113 4.72 0.24 -13.93
C LEU A 113 5.91 0.53 -14.84
N ASP A 114 5.87 1.70 -15.48
CA ASP A 114 7.00 2.26 -16.20
C ASP A 114 7.46 3.57 -15.54
N ASN A 115 8.65 4.03 -15.95
CA ASN A 115 9.22 5.30 -15.50
C ASN A 115 9.44 5.39 -13.96
N ILE A 116 9.65 4.25 -13.29
CA ILE A 116 10.02 4.19 -11.87
C ILE A 116 11.53 4.44 -11.75
N ILE A 117 11.93 5.70 -11.89
CA ILE A 117 13.35 6.14 -11.86
C ILE A 117 13.82 6.47 -10.43
N PHE A 118 12.87 6.70 -9.51
CA PHE A 118 13.12 6.91 -8.09
C PHE A 118 12.28 5.92 -7.28
N ASP A 119 12.63 5.75 -6.00
CA ASP A 119 11.80 4.98 -5.07
C ASP A 119 10.41 5.61 -5.00
N PHE A 120 9.41 4.77 -5.21
CA PHE A 120 8.05 5.18 -5.48
C PHE A 120 7.12 4.67 -4.37
N PRO A 121 6.90 5.48 -3.32
CA PRO A 121 6.04 5.10 -2.21
C PRO A 121 4.57 5.12 -2.63
N ILE A 122 3.88 4.04 -2.30
CA ILE A 122 2.48 3.80 -2.61
C ILE A 122 1.73 3.43 -1.33
N ASN A 123 0.42 3.58 -1.41
CA ASN A 123 -0.51 3.07 -0.43
C ASN A 123 -1.59 2.26 -1.13
N ILE A 124 -1.82 1.05 -0.63
CA ILE A 124 -2.80 0.10 -1.17
C ILE A 124 -3.96 0.02 -0.18
N GLN A 125 -5.18 0.18 -0.67
CA GLN A 125 -6.37 0.19 0.16
C GLN A 125 -7.38 -0.84 -0.26
N LEU A 126 -8.18 -1.25 0.72
CA LEU A 126 -9.45 -1.91 0.50
C LEU A 126 -10.54 -1.07 1.17
N VAL A 127 -11.47 -0.59 0.37
CA VAL A 127 -12.56 0.29 0.81
C VAL A 127 -13.88 -0.45 0.70
N TYR A 128 -14.63 -0.50 1.80
CA TYR A 128 -16.00 -1.00 1.82
C TYR A 128 -16.95 0.16 2.09
N LYS A 129 -17.84 0.44 1.12
CA LYS A 129 -18.67 1.66 1.10
C LYS A 129 -17.81 2.91 1.16
N THR A 130 -17.67 3.53 2.33
CA THR A 130 -16.87 4.74 2.58
C THR A 130 -15.78 4.52 3.62
N GLU A 131 -15.62 3.29 4.11
CA GLU A 131 -14.67 2.95 5.17
C GLU A 131 -13.47 2.21 4.59
N ILE A 132 -12.27 2.67 4.93
CA ILE A 132 -11.02 1.97 4.64
C ILE A 132 -10.92 0.82 5.65
N VAL A 133 -11.04 -0.41 5.17
CA VAL A 133 -10.97 -1.62 6.00
C VAL A 133 -9.59 -2.27 5.96
N TYR A 134 -8.74 -1.85 5.02
CA TYR A 134 -7.34 -2.24 4.91
C TYR A 134 -6.55 -1.08 4.30
N SER A 135 -5.35 -0.83 4.84
CA SER A 135 -4.37 0.07 4.25
C SER A 135 -2.97 -0.49 4.45
N TYR A 136 -2.13 -0.42 3.43
CA TYR A 136 -0.75 -0.87 3.49
C TYR A 136 0.15 0.06 2.68
N PHE A 137 1.24 0.49 3.31
CA PHE A 137 2.27 1.32 2.69
C PHE A 137 3.42 0.45 2.22
N ASP A 138 3.88 0.73 1.01
CA ASP A 138 5.09 0.10 0.49
C ASP A 138 5.87 1.11 -0.34
N ILE A 139 7.13 0.79 -0.61
CA ILE A 139 8.02 1.54 -1.47
C ILE A 139 8.42 0.64 -2.62
N ILE A 140 7.97 0.99 -3.83
CA ILE A 140 8.44 0.32 -5.04
C ILE A 140 9.84 0.86 -5.34
N PRO A 141 10.90 0.04 -5.29
CA PRO A 141 12.26 0.55 -5.43
C PRO A 141 12.51 1.09 -6.85
N ALA A 142 13.41 2.05 -7.00
CA ALA A 142 13.84 2.61 -8.29
C ALA A 142 14.40 1.56 -9.25
N SER A 143 13.97 1.56 -10.52
CA SER A 143 14.46 0.63 -11.53
C SER A 143 15.93 0.82 -11.83
N LEU A 144 16.64 -0.31 -11.95
CA LEU A 144 18.03 -0.33 -12.44
C LEU A 144 18.08 -0.27 -13.98
N GLN A 145 16.93 -0.46 -14.65
CA GLN A 145 16.83 -0.45 -16.11
C GLN A 145 16.52 0.96 -16.61
N SER A 146 17.03 1.28 -17.81
CA SER A 146 16.90 2.61 -18.42
C SER A 146 15.47 3.02 -18.75
N ASN A 147 14.55 2.07 -18.92
CA ASN A 147 13.13 2.34 -19.13
C ASN A 147 12.36 2.63 -17.84
N GLY A 148 12.88 2.25 -16.67
CA GLY A 148 12.15 2.44 -15.42
C GLY A 148 11.12 1.35 -15.12
N HIS A 149 11.11 0.24 -15.84
CA HIS A 149 10.06 -0.79 -15.69
C HIS A 149 10.14 -1.49 -14.33
N ARG A 150 8.98 -1.70 -13.69
CA ARG A 150 8.82 -2.47 -12.46
C ARG A 150 7.55 -3.30 -12.46
N THR A 151 7.66 -4.51 -11.91
CA THR A 151 6.51 -5.34 -11.54
C THR A 151 6.40 -5.34 -10.02
N PHE A 152 5.22 -5.04 -9.51
CA PHE A 152 4.93 -5.04 -8.09
C PHE A 152 3.74 -5.94 -7.80
N ILE A 153 3.85 -6.75 -6.73
CA ILE A 153 2.83 -7.70 -6.32
C ILE A 153 2.55 -7.49 -4.84
N HIS A 154 1.28 -7.33 -4.51
CA HIS A 154 0.82 -7.27 -3.13
C HIS A 154 -0.27 -8.29 -2.86
N THR A 155 -0.27 -8.87 -1.66
CA THR A 155 -1.27 -9.89 -1.29
C THR A 155 -2.07 -9.43 -0.08
N ILE A 156 -3.39 -9.37 -0.24
CA ILE A 156 -4.33 -9.06 0.83
C ILE A 156 -4.93 -10.38 1.31
N SER A 157 -4.59 -10.80 2.53
CA SER A 157 -5.14 -12.02 3.14
C SER A 157 -6.60 -11.84 3.49
N ILE A 158 -7.42 -12.81 3.09
CA ILE A 158 -8.83 -12.89 3.50
C ILE A 158 -8.87 -13.81 4.73
N ASP A 159 -8.81 -13.23 5.93
CA ASP A 159 -8.99 -14.01 7.17
C ASP A 159 -10.46 -14.38 7.38
N LYS A 160 -10.69 -15.64 7.73
CA LYS A 160 -12.02 -16.25 7.91
C LYS A 160 -12.60 -16.00 9.29
N ASN A 161 -11.75 -15.67 10.28
CA ASN A 161 -12.15 -15.57 11.68
C ASN A 161 -12.57 -14.16 12.12
N THR A 162 -12.31 -13.15 11.30
CA THR A 162 -12.56 -11.74 11.59
C THR A 162 -13.99 -11.29 11.23
N LEU A 163 -14.88 -12.22 10.86
CA LEU A 163 -16.10 -11.95 10.10
C LEU A 163 -17.30 -12.79 10.62
N GLN A 164 -18.15 -12.22 11.49
CA GLN A 164 -19.44 -12.80 11.96
C GLN A 164 -20.59 -11.78 12.12
N THR A 165 -21.69 -11.98 11.36
CA THR A 165 -22.84 -11.07 11.18
C THR A 165 -24.06 -11.94 11.21
N ASN A 166 -25.04 -11.36 11.87
CA ASN A 166 -26.40 -11.82 11.89
C ASN A 166 -27.10 -11.13 10.70
N ASN A 167 -27.07 -11.74 9.51
CA ASN A 167 -28.17 -11.82 8.53
C ASN A 167 -27.73 -11.77 7.05
N ASP A 168 -28.21 -12.79 6.35
CA ASP A 168 -28.40 -13.02 4.90
C ASP A 168 -28.13 -11.87 3.92
N THR A 169 -26.90 -11.80 3.40
CA THR A 169 -26.51 -11.92 1.96
C THR A 169 -25.00 -11.68 1.80
N ASN A 170 -24.25 -12.73 1.46
CA ASN A 170 -22.79 -12.86 1.62
C ASN A 170 -21.97 -12.36 0.41
N ILE A 171 -22.29 -11.17 -0.12
CA ILE A 171 -21.57 -10.58 -1.24
C ILE A 171 -21.16 -9.17 -0.84
N LEU A 172 -19.86 -8.90 -0.92
CA LEU A 172 -19.30 -7.64 -0.50
C LEU A 172 -18.59 -7.00 -1.67
N GLU A 173 -19.14 -5.88 -2.12
CA GLU A 173 -18.51 -5.04 -3.11
C GLU A 173 -17.56 -4.08 -2.40
N MET A 174 -16.28 -4.24 -2.70
CA MET A 174 -15.22 -3.39 -2.20
C MET A 174 -14.50 -2.71 -3.37
N THR A 175 -13.73 -1.70 -3.06
CA THR A 175 -12.83 -1.05 -4.02
C THR A 175 -11.40 -1.24 -3.54
N ILE A 176 -10.55 -1.80 -4.41
CA ILE A 176 -9.10 -1.77 -4.22
C ILE A 176 -8.57 -0.54 -4.92
N SER A 177 -7.88 0.33 -4.18
CA SER A 177 -7.16 1.46 -4.75
C SER A 177 -5.67 1.35 -4.47
N VAL A 178 -4.88 1.84 -5.42
CA VAL A 178 -3.44 2.09 -5.25
C VAL A 178 -3.25 3.57 -5.47
N GLU A 179 -2.72 4.21 -4.45
CA GLU A 179 -2.57 5.65 -4.43
C GLU A 179 -1.13 6.02 -4.14
N THR A 180 -0.68 7.11 -4.74
CA THR A 180 0.54 7.75 -4.26
C THR A 180 0.31 8.35 -2.89
N ILE A 181 1.37 8.53 -2.13
CA ILE A 181 1.35 9.31 -0.88
C ILE A 181 1.03 10.80 -1.06
N THR A 182 0.82 11.26 -2.29
CA THR A 182 0.33 12.60 -2.61
C THR A 182 -1.17 12.62 -2.96
N ALA A 183 -1.89 11.52 -2.68
CA ALA A 183 -3.32 11.34 -2.98
C ALA A 183 -3.67 11.24 -4.47
N CYS A 184 -2.70 11.00 -5.35
CA CYS A 184 -3.00 10.65 -6.74
C CYS A 184 -3.34 9.18 -6.83
N THR A 185 -4.58 8.86 -7.23
CA THR A 185 -5.01 7.49 -7.52
C THR A 185 -4.30 7.00 -8.78
N LEU A 186 -3.54 5.92 -8.66
CA LEU A 186 -2.88 5.25 -9.77
C LEU A 186 -3.79 4.18 -10.36
N PHE A 187 -4.40 3.37 -9.49
CA PHE A 187 -5.29 2.29 -9.87
C PHE A 187 -6.50 2.27 -8.93
N GLU A 188 -7.66 2.00 -9.50
CA GLU A 188 -8.87 1.73 -8.75
C GLU A 188 -9.65 0.61 -9.42
N GLN A 189 -10.08 -0.38 -8.64
CA GLN A 189 -10.88 -1.48 -9.14
C GLN A 189 -11.88 -1.96 -8.10
N LYS A 190 -13.14 -2.02 -8.52
CA LYS A 190 -14.17 -2.74 -7.78
C LYS A 190 -13.90 -4.24 -7.82
N VAL A 191 -13.91 -4.84 -6.64
CA VAL A 191 -13.82 -6.29 -6.44
C VAL A 191 -15.03 -6.76 -5.64
N VAL A 192 -15.49 -7.94 -5.98
CA VAL A 192 -16.57 -8.63 -5.28
C VAL A 192 -15.93 -9.74 -4.47
N ILE A 193 -16.05 -9.66 -3.16
CA ILE A 193 -15.66 -10.76 -2.28
C ILE A 193 -16.94 -11.45 -1.81
N ASN A 194 -17.14 -12.66 -2.31
CA ASN A 194 -18.17 -13.59 -1.85
C ASN A 194 -17.67 -14.22 -0.55
N CYS A 195 -17.59 -13.40 0.50
CA CYS A 195 -17.35 -13.83 1.86
C CYS A 195 -18.57 -13.59 2.73
N ILE A 196 -18.63 -14.38 3.78
CA ILE A 196 -19.53 -14.18 4.90
C ILE A 196 -18.95 -12.94 5.61
N GLU A 197 -19.37 -11.73 5.20
CA GLU A 197 -19.21 -10.41 5.85
C GLU A 197 -17.84 -9.70 5.94
N ILE A 198 -17.88 -8.38 6.16
CA ILE A 198 -16.78 -7.49 6.59
C ILE A 198 -17.19 -6.77 7.86
N LYS A 199 -16.36 -6.86 8.91
CA LYS A 199 -16.33 -5.85 9.98
C LYS A 199 -15.04 -5.06 9.89
N PRO A 200 -15.08 -3.73 10.11
CA PRO A 200 -13.87 -2.91 10.16
C PRO A 200 -13.03 -3.39 11.35
N ASN A 201 -11.81 -3.86 11.09
CA ASN A 201 -10.94 -4.30 12.17
C ASN A 201 -10.33 -3.08 12.87
N GLN A 202 -10.53 -3.04 14.18
CA GLN A 202 -9.69 -2.28 15.09
C GLN A 202 -8.25 -2.79 14.95
N TYR A 203 -7.29 -1.86 14.94
CA TYR A 203 -5.85 -2.13 14.94
C TYR A 203 -5.46 -3.34 15.80
N THR A 204 -4.91 -4.37 15.18
CA THR A 204 -4.08 -5.37 15.87
C THR A 204 -2.78 -5.57 15.10
N ASN A 205 -1.75 -4.89 15.59
CA ASN A 205 -0.32 -5.23 15.58
C ASN A 205 0.15 -6.35 14.63
N ILE A 206 0.91 -5.96 13.61
CA ILE A 206 1.98 -6.81 13.04
C ILE A 206 3.29 -6.00 13.13
N LEU A 207 3.71 -5.74 14.35
CA LEU A 207 5.12 -5.51 14.70
C LEU A 207 5.48 -6.62 15.68
N ASN A 208 5.50 -7.85 15.17
CA ASN A 208 6.12 -9.01 15.80
C ASN A 208 6.40 -10.02 14.69
N ASN A 209 7.46 -9.75 13.94
CA ASN A 209 8.48 -10.71 13.51
C ASN A 209 9.36 -10.07 12.43
N SER A 210 10.27 -9.22 12.90
CA SER A 210 11.56 -9.04 12.26
C SER A 210 12.33 -10.37 12.29
N SER A 211 12.11 -11.23 11.30
CA SER A 211 13.07 -12.26 10.88
C SER A 211 12.61 -12.90 9.56
N GLY A 212 13.27 -12.51 8.46
CA GLY A 212 13.50 -13.31 7.26
C GLY A 212 12.32 -14.06 6.63
N PHE A 213 11.68 -13.45 5.64
CA PHE A 213 11.01 -14.23 4.59
C PHE A 213 12.05 -14.73 3.59
N ASN A 214 12.58 -15.93 3.84
CA ASN A 214 13.20 -16.75 2.82
C ASN A 214 12.09 -17.36 1.96
N PHE A 215 12.02 -16.98 0.68
CA PHE A 215 11.38 -17.81 -0.34
C PHE A 215 12.24 -19.06 -0.52
N ASN A 216 11.89 -20.16 0.17
CA ASN A 216 12.28 -21.48 -0.31
C ASN A 216 11.37 -21.83 -1.49
N ALA A 217 11.84 -21.50 -2.69
CA ALA A 217 11.44 -22.21 -3.88
C ALA A 217 11.95 -23.65 -3.74
N ASN A 218 11.05 -24.61 -3.62
CA ASN A 218 11.32 -25.99 -3.99
C ASN A 218 10.04 -26.63 -4.53
N LEU A 219 10.27 -27.35 -5.63
CA LEU A 219 9.41 -28.18 -6.47
C LEU A 219 8.38 -29.02 -5.70
#